data_AF-A0A836EPS6-F1
#
_entry.id   AF-A0A836EPS6-F1
#
_cell.length_a   1.000
_cell.length_b   1.000
_cell.length_c   1.000
_cell.angle_alpha   90.00
_cell.angle_beta   90.00
_cell.angle_gamma   90.00
#
_symmetry.space_group_name_H-M   'P 1'
#
loop_
_entity.id
_entity.type
_entity.pdbx_description
1 polymer ?
#
loop_
_entity_poly.entity_id
_entity_poly.type
_entity_poly.pdbx_seq_one_letter_code
_entity_poly.pdbx_strand_id
1 'polypeptide(L)'
;MFGSLRSKFQTVQEGISASIRGLSTPEHPKSKKSANVRNVNYDAGADVLHHFQLQWNELHELAEENAGKAQEADALISSIYEKLQHEWNNVTCLNNTLAYIPKINNAIQDLMDQIGNLQEMFEEVEGALYRLEDLNEMLDLQSRQLDHRFQLALYKEKKLIELNNFKTKLANEHTERLSQHELNQQKKLKERRETFEEAFKEDLEEYKTTGSIPKLPVSAKGPSLDEIVLDIDSKIFDEFLEN
;
A
#
# COMPACT_ATOMS: atom_id res chain seq x y z
N MET A 1 -44.27 -16.33 63.36
CA MET A 1 -45.66 -16.03 62.91
C MET A 1 -46.59 -17.27 62.87
N PHE A 2 -46.13 -18.48 63.19
CA PHE A 2 -46.98 -19.69 63.26
C PHE A 2 -47.79 -19.84 64.58
N GLY A 3 -47.45 -19.08 65.63
CA GLY A 3 -48.14 -19.17 66.92
C GLY A 3 -49.56 -18.62 66.92
N SER A 4 -49.86 -17.58 66.13
CA SER A 4 -51.22 -17.01 66.08
C SER A 4 -52.19 -17.87 65.25
N LEU A 5 -51.68 -18.59 64.25
CA LEU A 5 -52.46 -19.60 63.51
C LEU A 5 -52.81 -20.80 64.40
N ARG A 6 -51.87 -21.27 65.23
CA ARG A 6 -52.12 -22.35 66.18
C ARG A 6 -53.13 -21.96 67.25
N SER A 7 -53.06 -20.73 67.79
CA SER A 7 -54.05 -20.28 68.77
C SER A 7 -55.45 -20.17 68.15
N LYS A 8 -55.56 -19.68 66.90
CA LYS A 8 -56.84 -19.60 66.19
C LYS A 8 -57.45 -20.97 65.93
N PHE A 9 -56.64 -21.97 65.54
CA PHE A 9 -57.12 -23.34 65.38
C PHE A 9 -57.58 -23.95 66.71
N GLN A 10 -56.85 -23.71 67.80
CA GLN A 10 -57.24 -24.15 69.15
C GLN A 10 -58.58 -23.53 69.57
N THR A 11 -58.77 -22.23 69.33
CA THR A 11 -60.04 -21.53 69.65
C THR A 11 -61.21 -22.03 68.81
N VAL A 12 -61.00 -22.37 67.55
CA VAL A 12 -62.05 -22.97 66.68
C VAL A 12 -62.39 -24.39 67.14
N GLN A 13 -61.38 -25.19 67.50
CA GLN A 13 -61.57 -26.55 68.01
C GLN A 13 -62.30 -26.56 69.36
N GLU A 14 -61.99 -25.62 70.25
CA GLU A 14 -62.70 -25.44 71.53
C GLU A 14 -64.12 -24.92 71.31
N GLY A 15 -64.34 -24.02 70.35
CA GLY A 15 -65.66 -23.53 69.97
C GLY A 15 -66.58 -24.62 69.42
N ILE A 16 -66.07 -25.50 68.57
CA ILE A 16 -66.81 -26.66 68.05
C ILE A 16 -67.06 -27.68 69.17
N SER A 17 -66.05 -27.96 70.01
CA SER A 17 -66.18 -28.91 71.13
C SER A 17 -67.20 -28.44 72.19
N ALA A 18 -67.26 -27.13 72.45
CA ALA A 18 -68.24 -26.52 73.34
C ALA A 18 -69.66 -26.56 72.76
N SER A 19 -69.80 -26.34 71.46
CA SER A 19 -71.09 -26.43 70.76
C SER A 19 -71.65 -27.86 70.75
N ILE A 20 -70.80 -28.88 70.55
CA ILE A 20 -71.21 -30.29 70.56
C ILE A 20 -71.54 -30.78 71.97
N ARG A 21 -70.84 -30.30 73.00
CA ARG A 21 -71.16 -30.64 74.40
C ARG A 21 -72.54 -30.10 74.82
N GLY A 22 -73.03 -29.02 74.19
CA GLY A 22 -74.39 -28.51 74.37
C GLY A 22 -75.49 -29.37 73.73
N LEU A 23 -75.14 -30.27 72.80
CA LEU A 23 -76.09 -31.16 72.10
C LEU A 23 -76.15 -32.57 72.71
N SER A 24 -75.33 -32.86 73.73
CA SER A 24 -75.34 -34.15 74.42
C SER A 24 -76.25 -34.06 75.65
N THR A 25 -77.53 -34.39 75.48
CA THR A 25 -78.50 -34.56 76.57
C THR A 25 -78.12 -35.74 77.46
N PRO A 26 -78.02 -35.58 78.80
CA PRO A 26 -77.87 -36.71 79.71
C PRO A 26 -79.18 -37.49 79.82
N GLU A 27 -79.07 -38.80 80.02
CA GLU A 27 -80.16 -39.79 80.01
C GLU A 27 -81.34 -39.48 80.94
N HIS A 28 -82.54 -39.75 80.40
CA HIS A 28 -83.82 -40.18 80.99
C HIS A 28 -84.26 -39.71 82.39
N PRO A 29 -85.53 -39.28 82.47
CA PRO A 29 -86.46 -39.80 83.47
C PRO A 29 -87.56 -40.64 82.80
N LYS A 30 -87.84 -41.79 83.42
CA LYS A 30 -88.98 -42.66 83.12
C LYS A 30 -90.29 -41.88 83.31
N SER A 31 -91.05 -41.69 82.25
CA SER A 31 -92.44 -41.21 82.35
C SER A 31 -93.42 -42.26 81.81
N LYS A 32 -94.21 -42.78 82.74
CA LYS A 32 -95.56 -43.34 82.64
C LYS A 32 -96.17 -43.43 81.23
N LYS A 33 -96.64 -44.64 80.91
CA LYS A 33 -97.65 -44.93 79.89
C LYS A 33 -98.83 -43.93 80.03
N SER A 34 -98.96 -43.03 79.07
CA SER A 34 -100.24 -42.41 78.73
C SER A 34 -100.71 -43.01 77.41
N ALA A 35 -101.69 -43.89 77.51
CA ALA A 35 -102.50 -44.30 76.38
C ALA A 35 -103.24 -43.07 75.83
N ASN A 36 -102.71 -42.52 74.74
CA ASN A 36 -103.47 -41.79 73.74
C ASN A 36 -102.61 -41.77 72.47
N VAL A 37 -102.63 -42.89 71.73
CA VAL A 37 -102.09 -42.93 70.37
C VAL A 37 -103.01 -42.05 69.54
N ARG A 38 -102.75 -40.73 69.54
CA ARG A 38 -103.16 -39.89 68.44
C ARG A 38 -102.57 -40.53 67.20
N ASN A 39 -103.43 -40.82 66.23
CA ASN A 39 -103.06 -41.33 64.92
C ASN A 39 -102.28 -40.23 64.17
N VAL A 40 -101.05 -39.94 64.62
CA VAL A 40 -100.16 -38.96 64.01
C VAL A 40 -99.31 -39.75 63.03
N ASN A 41 -99.44 -39.42 61.76
CA ASN A 41 -98.63 -40.00 60.71
C ASN A 41 -97.20 -39.46 60.85
N TYR A 42 -96.28 -40.30 61.32
CA TYR A 42 -94.86 -39.94 61.46
C TYR A 42 -94.15 -39.79 60.10
N ASP A 43 -94.78 -40.26 59.02
CA ASP A 43 -94.31 -40.11 57.64
C ASP A 43 -94.94 -38.90 56.93
N ALA A 44 -95.73 -38.07 57.64
CA ALA A 44 -96.31 -36.86 57.09
C ALA A 44 -95.20 -35.89 56.63
N GLY A 45 -95.09 -35.68 55.31
CA GLY A 45 -94.08 -34.83 54.70
C GLY A 45 -92.81 -35.58 54.24
N ALA A 46 -92.70 -36.88 54.47
CA ALA A 46 -91.60 -37.69 53.97
C ALA A 46 -91.53 -37.69 52.44
N ASP A 47 -92.67 -37.78 51.75
CA ASP A 47 -92.75 -37.72 50.28
C ASP A 47 -92.31 -36.36 49.72
N VAL A 48 -92.64 -35.27 50.43
CA VAL A 48 -92.23 -33.90 50.05
C VAL A 48 -90.72 -33.73 50.24
N LEU A 49 -90.18 -34.21 51.36
CA LEU A 49 -88.74 -34.22 51.60
C LEU A 49 -88.00 -35.05 50.56
N HIS A 50 -88.52 -36.25 50.24
CA HIS A 50 -87.94 -37.14 49.23
C HIS A 50 -87.94 -36.50 47.84
N HIS A 51 -89.02 -35.81 47.45
CA HIS A 51 -89.11 -35.08 46.19
C HIS A 51 -88.03 -33.99 46.07
N PHE A 52 -87.88 -33.14 47.10
CA PHE A 52 -86.85 -32.10 47.08
C PHE A 52 -85.42 -32.68 47.17
N GLN A 53 -85.22 -33.80 47.87
CA GLN A 53 -83.93 -34.46 47.93
C GLN A 53 -83.53 -35.04 46.57
N LEU A 54 -84.48 -35.62 45.82
CA LEU A 54 -84.25 -36.08 44.45
C LEU A 54 -83.91 -34.92 43.51
N GLN A 55 -84.68 -33.82 43.56
CA GLN A 55 -84.40 -32.62 42.75
C GLN A 55 -83.04 -32.00 43.10
N TRP A 56 -82.68 -31.97 44.38
CA TRP A 56 -81.37 -31.49 44.80
C TRP A 56 -80.24 -32.38 44.28
N ASN A 57 -80.42 -33.71 44.32
CA ASN A 57 -79.44 -34.65 43.80
C ASN A 57 -79.24 -34.48 42.29
N GLU A 58 -80.33 -34.38 41.52
CA GLU A 58 -80.28 -34.12 40.08
C GLU A 58 -79.57 -32.80 39.77
N LEU A 59 -79.91 -31.72 40.49
CA LEU A 59 -79.25 -30.43 40.33
C LEU A 59 -77.76 -30.49 40.65
N HIS A 60 -77.37 -31.27 41.68
CA HIS A 60 -75.98 -31.45 42.06
C HIS A 60 -75.19 -32.21 40.99
N GLU A 61 -75.75 -33.31 40.46
CA GLU A 61 -75.14 -34.08 39.37
C GLU A 61 -74.95 -33.21 38.11
N LEU A 62 -75.96 -32.42 37.73
CA LEU A 62 -75.86 -31.48 36.61
C LEU A 62 -74.82 -30.39 36.84
N ALA A 63 -74.71 -29.88 38.08
CA ALA A 63 -73.71 -28.88 38.43
C ALA A 63 -72.29 -29.45 38.38
N GLU A 64 -72.09 -30.70 38.81
CA GLU A 64 -70.81 -31.40 38.75
C GLU A 64 -70.40 -31.69 37.30
N GLU A 65 -71.33 -32.16 36.46
CA GLU A 65 -71.08 -32.37 35.02
C GLU A 65 -70.73 -31.05 34.33
N ASN A 66 -71.45 -29.98 34.62
CA ASN A 66 -71.17 -28.66 34.05
C ASN A 66 -69.81 -28.11 34.52
N ALA A 67 -69.44 -28.31 35.79
CA ALA A 67 -68.13 -27.94 36.30
C ALA A 67 -67.00 -28.73 35.61
N GLY A 68 -67.20 -30.03 35.38
CA GLY A 68 -66.27 -30.88 34.62
C GLY A 68 -66.08 -30.38 33.19
N LYS A 69 -67.17 -30.13 32.46
CA LYS A 69 -67.12 -29.58 31.09
C LYS A 69 -66.45 -28.21 31.04
N ALA A 70 -66.69 -27.35 32.03
CA ALA A 70 -66.04 -26.04 32.12
C ALA A 70 -64.53 -26.17 32.32
N GLN A 71 -64.08 -27.13 33.14
CA GLN A 71 -62.66 -27.41 33.35
C GLN A 71 -61.99 -27.98 32.09
N GLU A 72 -62.66 -28.86 31.35
CA GLU A 72 -62.16 -29.36 30.07
C GLU A 72 -62.01 -28.22 29.03
N ALA A 73 -63.00 -27.34 28.95
CA ALA A 73 -62.94 -26.18 28.07
C ALA A 73 -61.79 -25.24 28.45
N ASP A 74 -61.60 -24.97 29.75
CA ASP A 74 -60.50 -24.14 30.25
C ASP A 74 -59.12 -24.74 29.92
N ALA A 75 -58.97 -26.06 30.04
CA ALA A 75 -57.74 -26.75 29.68
C ALA A 75 -57.43 -26.64 28.18
N LEU A 76 -58.45 -26.79 27.31
CA LEU A 76 -58.30 -26.64 25.87
C LEU A 76 -57.94 -25.19 25.49
N ILE A 77 -58.63 -24.21 26.07
CA ILE A 77 -58.37 -22.77 25.84
C ILE A 77 -56.94 -22.42 26.27
N SER A 78 -56.51 -22.90 27.44
CA SER A 78 -55.15 -22.66 27.95
C SER A 78 -54.09 -23.23 27.01
N SER A 79 -54.26 -24.48 26.56
CA SER A 79 -53.34 -25.10 25.58
C SER A 79 -53.29 -24.33 24.26
N ILE A 80 -54.43 -23.84 23.75
CA ILE A 80 -54.46 -23.02 22.52
C ILE A 80 -53.73 -21.70 22.74
N TYR A 81 -53.98 -21.05 23.88
CA TYR A 81 -53.34 -19.78 24.23
C TYR A 81 -51.82 -19.93 24.32
N GLU A 82 -51.31 -20.97 24.98
CA GLU A 82 -49.88 -21.24 25.07
C GLU A 82 -49.23 -21.43 23.70
N LYS A 83 -49.87 -22.21 22.82
CA LYS A 83 -49.38 -22.41 21.44
C LYS A 83 -49.37 -21.10 20.66
N LEU A 84 -50.44 -20.32 20.73
CA LEU A 84 -50.53 -19.05 20.03
C LEU A 84 -49.47 -18.06 20.54
N GLN A 85 -49.26 -18.01 21.85
CA GLN A 85 -48.24 -17.17 22.45
C GLN A 85 -46.83 -17.58 22.02
N HIS A 86 -46.56 -18.88 21.91
CA HIS A 86 -45.30 -19.42 21.40
C HIS A 86 -45.07 -19.01 19.95
N GLU A 87 -46.05 -19.23 19.06
CA GLU A 87 -45.94 -18.84 17.66
C GLU A 87 -45.77 -17.32 17.49
N TRP A 88 -46.48 -16.52 18.30
CA TRP A 88 -46.31 -15.08 18.30
C TRP A 88 -44.89 -14.65 18.69
N ASN A 89 -44.31 -15.28 19.71
CA ASN A 89 -42.93 -15.02 20.12
C ASN A 89 -41.93 -15.40 19.01
N ASN A 90 -42.15 -16.53 18.33
CA ASN A 90 -41.31 -16.96 17.20
C ASN A 90 -41.37 -15.97 16.04
N VAL A 91 -42.57 -15.54 15.65
CA VAL A 91 -42.76 -14.54 14.59
C VAL A 91 -42.12 -13.21 14.97
N THR A 92 -42.25 -12.78 16.21
CA THR A 92 -41.62 -11.56 16.72
C THR A 92 -40.09 -11.65 16.65
N CYS A 93 -39.52 -12.78 17.07
CA CYS A 93 -38.08 -13.02 16.99
C CYS A 93 -37.58 -13.01 15.54
N LEU A 94 -38.30 -13.68 14.64
CA LEU A 94 -37.98 -13.69 13.22
C LEU A 94 -38.03 -12.28 12.62
N ASN A 95 -39.08 -11.52 12.90
CA ASN A 95 -39.23 -10.14 12.43
C ASN A 95 -38.09 -9.25 12.92
N ASN A 96 -37.72 -9.36 14.20
CA ASN A 96 -36.59 -8.65 14.77
C ASN A 96 -35.27 -9.03 14.08
N THR A 97 -35.09 -10.29 13.73
CA THR A 97 -33.89 -10.78 13.03
C THR A 97 -33.83 -10.27 11.60
N LEU A 98 -34.96 -10.33 10.87
CA LEU A 98 -35.07 -9.81 9.50
C LEU A 98 -34.80 -8.31 9.43
N ALA A 99 -35.15 -7.55 10.48
CA ALA A 99 -34.87 -6.12 10.56
C ALA A 99 -33.36 -5.78 10.57
N TYR A 100 -32.46 -6.75 10.82
CA TYR A 100 -31.01 -6.54 10.72
C TYR A 100 -30.46 -6.73 9.30
N ILE A 101 -31.18 -7.40 8.39
CA ILE A 101 -30.71 -7.65 7.02
C ILE A 101 -30.37 -6.34 6.29
N PRO A 102 -31.20 -5.28 6.33
CA PRO A 102 -30.84 -4.00 5.71
C PRO A 102 -29.57 -3.37 6.29
N LYS A 103 -29.31 -3.54 7.59
CA LYS A 103 -28.09 -3.02 8.23
C LYS A 103 -26.85 -3.75 7.72
N ILE A 104 -26.94 -5.07 7.59
CA ILE A 104 -25.86 -5.88 7.01
C ILE A 104 -25.64 -5.48 5.56
N ASN A 105 -26.71 -5.31 4.78
CA ASN A 105 -26.61 -4.91 3.37
C ASN A 105 -25.94 -3.53 3.22
N ASN A 106 -26.30 -2.56 4.06
CA ASN A 106 -25.66 -1.25 4.07
C ASN A 106 -24.17 -1.35 4.44
N ALA A 107 -23.82 -2.15 5.45
CA ALA A 107 -22.43 -2.37 5.82
C ALA A 107 -21.62 -3.04 4.70
N ILE A 108 -22.23 -3.96 3.94
CA ILE A 108 -21.61 -4.57 2.76
C ILE A 108 -21.40 -3.51 1.67
N GLN A 109 -22.39 -2.63 1.44
CA GLN A 109 -22.26 -1.54 0.46
C GLN A 109 -21.15 -0.56 0.86
N ASP A 110 -21.08 -0.15 2.13
CA ASP A 110 -20.03 0.73 2.63
C ASP A 110 -18.63 0.12 2.45
N LEU A 111 -18.49 -1.20 2.69
CA LEU A 111 -17.25 -1.92 2.43
C LEU A 111 -16.92 -2.00 0.94
N MET A 112 -17.92 -2.20 0.09
CA MET A 112 -17.75 -2.21 -1.37
C MET A 112 -17.27 -0.84 -1.88
N ASP A 113 -17.84 0.24 -1.37
CA ASP A 113 -17.44 1.60 -1.72
C ASP A 113 -16.01 1.90 -1.24
N GLN A 114 -15.64 1.45 -0.03
CA GLN A 114 -14.27 1.56 0.49
C GLN A 114 -13.26 0.78 -0.36
N ILE A 115 -13.62 -0.42 -0.80
CA ILE A 115 -12.78 -1.23 -1.71
C ILE A 115 -12.62 -0.50 -3.05
N GLY A 116 -13.69 0.07 -3.60
CA GLY A 116 -13.65 0.86 -4.83
C GLY A 116 -12.69 2.06 -4.71
N ASN A 117 -12.82 2.84 -3.63
CA ASN A 117 -11.93 3.97 -3.37
C ASN A 117 -10.47 3.54 -3.22
N LEU A 118 -10.22 2.42 -2.54
CA LEU A 118 -8.87 1.89 -2.37
C LEU A 118 -8.26 1.45 -3.71
N GLN A 119 -9.07 0.85 -4.59
CA GLN A 119 -8.62 0.50 -5.93
C GLN A 119 -8.24 1.74 -6.75
N GLU A 120 -9.06 2.80 -6.71
CA GLU A 120 -8.74 4.07 -7.38
C GLU A 120 -7.42 4.68 -6.86
N MET A 121 -7.21 4.66 -5.54
CA MET A 121 -5.95 5.11 -4.94
C MET A 121 -4.74 4.27 -5.41
N PHE A 122 -4.90 2.95 -5.54
CA PHE A 122 -3.84 2.11 -6.08
C PHE A 122 -3.52 2.45 -7.54
N GLU A 123 -4.54 2.65 -8.37
CA GLU A 123 -4.34 3.07 -9.76
C GLU A 123 -3.62 4.42 -9.87
N GLU A 124 -3.95 5.38 -9.00
CA GLU A 124 -3.25 6.67 -8.94
C GLU A 124 -1.78 6.52 -8.53
N VAL A 125 -1.51 5.70 -7.50
CA VAL A 125 -0.14 5.44 -7.01
C VAL A 125 0.68 4.70 -8.07
N GLU A 126 0.12 3.69 -8.72
CA GLU A 126 0.77 2.99 -9.85
C GLU A 126 1.09 3.97 -10.98
N GLY A 127 0.13 4.83 -11.35
CA GLY A 127 0.34 5.86 -12.36
C GLY A 127 1.40 6.90 -11.97
N ALA A 128 1.54 7.22 -10.68
CA ALA A 128 2.62 8.06 -10.18
C ALA A 128 3.99 7.35 -10.22
N LEU A 129 4.01 6.05 -9.93
CA LEU A 129 5.22 5.23 -9.96
C LEU A 129 5.77 5.10 -11.39
N TYR A 130 4.91 4.82 -12.38
CA TYR A 130 5.32 4.81 -13.79
C TYR A 130 5.96 6.13 -14.22
N ARG A 131 5.32 7.26 -13.87
CA ARG A 131 5.88 8.60 -14.16
C ARG A 131 7.22 8.85 -13.48
N LEU A 132 7.42 8.33 -12.28
CA LEU A 132 8.69 8.43 -11.56
C LEU A 132 9.78 7.58 -12.22
N GLU A 133 9.43 6.38 -12.68
CA GLU A 133 10.35 5.49 -13.41
C GLU A 133 10.81 6.15 -14.73
N ASP A 134 9.87 6.68 -15.52
CA ASP A 134 10.17 7.42 -16.76
C ASP A 134 11.12 8.60 -16.50
N LEU A 135 10.87 9.36 -15.43
CA LEU A 135 11.71 10.50 -15.04
C LEU A 135 13.10 10.05 -14.62
N ASN A 136 13.22 8.93 -13.90
CA ASN A 136 14.49 8.38 -13.48
C ASN A 136 15.31 7.90 -14.68
N GLU A 137 14.70 7.20 -15.64
CA GLU A 137 15.37 6.78 -16.87
C GLU A 137 15.86 8.00 -17.69
N MET A 138 15.02 9.04 -17.78
CA MET A 138 15.41 10.28 -18.45
C MET A 138 16.61 10.95 -17.78
N LEU A 139 16.63 11.00 -16.45
CA LEU A 139 17.73 11.58 -15.68
C LEU A 139 19.03 10.78 -15.88
N ASP A 140 18.94 9.45 -15.87
CA ASP A 140 20.07 8.56 -16.14
C ASP A 140 20.64 8.77 -17.56
N LEU A 141 19.76 8.92 -18.57
CA LEU A 141 20.18 9.21 -19.94
C LEU A 141 20.86 10.58 -20.04
N GLN A 142 20.32 11.61 -19.39
CA GLN A 142 20.93 12.95 -19.36
C GLN A 142 22.31 12.94 -18.67
N SER A 143 22.43 12.21 -17.56
CA SER A 143 23.71 12.03 -16.86
C SER A 143 24.76 11.39 -17.76
N ARG A 144 24.41 10.29 -18.45
CA ARG A 144 25.30 9.62 -19.42
C ARG A 144 25.70 10.55 -20.57
N GLN A 145 24.76 11.33 -21.10
CA GLN A 145 25.07 12.31 -22.15
C GLN A 145 26.06 13.37 -21.67
N LEU A 146 25.89 13.87 -20.44
CA LEU A 146 26.79 14.85 -19.85
C LEU A 146 28.20 14.27 -19.68
N ASP A 147 28.31 13.05 -19.15
CA ASP A 147 29.59 12.34 -18.99
C ASP A 147 30.30 12.15 -20.33
N HIS A 148 29.60 11.70 -21.37
CA HIS A 148 30.17 11.57 -22.71
C HIS A 148 30.64 12.92 -23.27
N ARG A 149 29.87 13.98 -23.05
CA ARG A 149 30.24 15.33 -23.50
C ARG A 149 31.48 15.83 -22.77
N PHE A 150 31.59 15.55 -21.48
CA PHE A 150 32.76 15.88 -20.66
C PHE A 150 34.00 15.09 -21.12
N GLN A 151 33.88 13.79 -21.34
CA GLN A 151 34.96 12.95 -21.87
C GLN A 151 35.44 13.43 -23.25
N LEU A 152 34.52 13.83 -24.13
CA LEU A 152 34.87 14.35 -25.45
C LEU A 152 35.62 15.69 -25.35
N ALA A 153 35.20 16.57 -24.44
CA ALA A 153 35.89 17.83 -24.18
C ALA A 153 37.32 17.60 -23.66
N LEU A 154 37.50 16.68 -22.70
CA LEU A 154 38.81 16.29 -22.19
C LEU A 154 39.70 15.69 -23.28
N TYR A 155 39.15 14.82 -24.13
CA TYR A 155 39.88 14.22 -25.23
C TYR A 155 40.34 15.28 -26.24
N LYS A 156 39.46 16.21 -26.60
CA LYS A 156 39.78 17.34 -27.50
C LYS A 156 40.91 18.19 -26.92
N GLU A 157 40.85 18.52 -25.64
CA GLU A 157 41.89 19.29 -24.96
C GLU A 157 43.24 18.56 -24.97
N LYS A 158 43.24 17.26 -24.63
CA LYS A 158 44.45 16.43 -24.69
C LYS A 158 45.05 16.42 -26.10
N LYS A 159 44.22 16.29 -27.14
CA LYS A 159 44.68 16.31 -28.54
C LYS A 159 45.23 17.66 -28.96
N LEU A 160 44.66 18.75 -28.47
CA LEU A 160 45.16 20.09 -28.73
C LEU A 160 46.54 20.32 -28.08
N ILE A 161 46.73 19.84 -26.85
CA ILE A 161 48.04 19.84 -26.18
C ILE A 161 49.06 18.99 -26.95
N GLU A 162 48.70 17.78 -27.36
CA GLU A 162 49.57 16.90 -28.17
C GLU A 162 49.98 17.57 -29.49
N LEU A 163 49.04 18.20 -30.19
CA LEU A 163 49.29 18.93 -31.43
C LEU A 163 50.20 20.14 -31.21
N ASN A 164 49.97 20.92 -30.15
CA ASN A 164 50.85 22.04 -29.81
C ASN A 164 52.27 21.55 -29.48
N ASN A 165 52.41 20.45 -28.73
CA ASN A 165 53.70 19.84 -28.43
C ASN A 165 54.40 19.33 -29.70
N PHE A 166 53.66 18.80 -30.67
CA PHE A 166 54.23 18.38 -31.94
C PHE A 166 54.70 19.59 -32.77
N LYS A 167 53.88 20.65 -32.85
CA LYS A 167 54.24 21.90 -33.53
C LYS A 167 55.50 22.54 -32.94
N THR A 168 55.61 22.62 -31.60
CA THR A 168 56.81 23.18 -30.95
C THR A 168 58.05 22.33 -31.21
N LYS A 169 57.94 21.00 -31.13
CA LYS A 169 59.05 20.09 -31.48
C LYS A 169 59.50 20.28 -32.93
N LEU A 170 58.55 20.33 -33.87
CA LEU A 170 58.85 20.50 -35.29
C LEU A 170 59.51 21.85 -35.58
N ALA A 171 59.02 22.92 -34.95
CA ALA A 171 59.64 24.25 -35.04
C ALA A 171 61.07 24.24 -34.50
N ASN A 172 61.31 23.63 -33.33
CA ASN A 172 62.64 23.51 -32.74
C ASN A 172 63.59 22.72 -33.65
N GLU A 173 63.15 21.57 -34.17
CA GLU A 173 63.93 20.75 -35.10
C GLU A 173 64.27 21.52 -36.39
N HIS A 174 63.32 22.31 -36.92
CA HIS A 174 63.55 23.16 -38.08
C HIS A 174 64.60 24.25 -37.79
N THR A 175 64.49 24.95 -36.65
CA THR A 175 65.47 25.96 -36.24
C THR A 175 66.87 25.37 -36.02
N GLU A 176 66.96 24.18 -35.43
CA GLU A 176 68.23 23.47 -35.24
C GLU A 176 68.83 23.06 -36.59
N ARG A 177 68.02 22.51 -37.50
CA ARG A 177 68.46 22.13 -38.85
C ARG A 177 68.96 23.33 -39.65
N LEU A 178 68.28 24.47 -39.57
CA LEU A 178 68.72 25.71 -40.20
C LEU A 178 70.05 26.19 -39.62
N SER A 179 70.18 26.22 -38.29
CA SER A 179 71.42 26.60 -37.60
C SER A 179 72.59 25.68 -37.99
N GLN A 180 72.38 24.36 -38.02
CA GLN A 180 73.38 23.39 -38.47
C GLN A 180 73.76 23.62 -39.95
N HIS A 181 72.78 23.89 -40.81
CA HIS A 181 73.03 24.18 -42.21
C HIS A 181 73.83 25.47 -42.41
N GLU A 182 73.49 26.54 -41.69
CA GLU A 182 74.23 27.81 -41.67
C GLU A 182 75.66 27.63 -41.16
N LEU A 183 75.86 26.90 -40.06
CA LEU A 183 77.18 26.61 -39.51
C LEU A 183 78.05 25.82 -40.50
N ASN A 184 77.47 24.79 -41.14
CA ASN A 184 78.17 24.00 -42.16
C ASN A 184 78.53 24.85 -43.38
N GLN A 185 77.65 25.74 -43.83
CA GLN A 185 77.96 26.68 -44.91
C GLN A 185 79.08 27.65 -44.50
N GLN A 186 79.04 28.21 -43.30
CA GLN A 186 80.10 29.09 -42.80
C GLN A 186 81.45 28.35 -42.71
N LYS A 187 81.46 27.10 -42.24
CA LYS A 187 82.67 26.28 -42.18
C LYS A 187 83.25 26.02 -43.57
N LYS A 188 82.43 25.63 -44.54
CA LYS A 188 82.85 25.46 -45.95
C LYS A 188 83.42 26.75 -46.54
N LEU A 189 82.79 27.89 -46.28
CA LEU A 189 83.29 29.19 -46.74
C LEU A 189 84.61 29.57 -46.07
N LYS A 190 84.79 29.25 -44.79
CA LYS A 190 86.03 29.46 -44.05
C LYS A 190 87.16 28.57 -44.57
N GLU A 191 86.93 27.27 -44.70
CA GLU A 191 87.89 26.33 -45.28
C GLU A 191 88.32 26.78 -46.68
N ARG A 192 87.36 27.15 -47.54
CA ARG A 192 87.64 27.68 -48.87
C ARG A 192 88.49 28.95 -48.83
N ARG A 193 88.24 29.86 -47.88
CA ARG A 193 89.06 31.07 -47.69
C ARG A 193 90.47 30.72 -47.24
N GLU A 194 90.63 29.81 -46.28
CA GLU A 194 91.93 29.36 -45.79
C GLU A 194 92.74 28.68 -46.90
N THR A 195 92.12 27.80 -47.71
CA THR A 195 92.78 27.18 -48.87
C THR A 195 93.21 28.22 -49.91
N PHE A 196 92.36 29.20 -50.21
CA PHE A 196 92.73 30.28 -51.13
C PHE A 196 93.84 31.19 -50.56
N GLU A 197 93.84 31.43 -49.24
CA GLU A 197 94.88 32.22 -48.58
C GLU A 197 96.22 31.47 -48.55
N GLU A 198 96.21 30.16 -48.33
CA GLU A 198 97.40 29.30 -48.37
C GLU A 198 97.97 29.22 -49.79
N ALA A 199 97.13 28.97 -50.80
CA ALA A 199 97.53 29.03 -52.21
C ALA A 199 98.09 30.42 -52.58
N PHE A 200 97.48 31.50 -52.10
CA PHE A 200 97.98 32.86 -52.32
C PHE A 200 99.34 33.10 -51.65
N LYS A 201 99.58 32.56 -50.45
CA LYS A 201 100.89 32.64 -49.79
C LYS A 201 101.94 31.86 -50.55
N GLU A 202 101.60 30.67 -51.04
CA GLU A 202 102.48 29.86 -51.89
C GLU A 202 102.84 30.61 -53.18
N ASP A 203 101.85 31.17 -53.88
CA ASP A 203 102.05 32.02 -55.06
C ASP A 203 102.95 33.24 -54.76
N LEU A 204 102.81 33.82 -53.56
CA LEU A 204 103.59 34.99 -53.13
C LEU A 204 105.04 34.63 -52.78
N GLU A 205 105.27 33.46 -52.18
CA GLU A 205 106.63 32.92 -51.97
C GLU A 205 107.28 32.52 -53.29
N GLU A 206 106.54 31.88 -54.21
CA GLU A 206 107.02 31.56 -55.56
C GLU A 206 107.37 32.84 -56.35
N TYR A 207 106.60 33.92 -56.17
CA TYR A 207 106.93 35.23 -56.71
C TYR A 207 108.23 35.80 -56.12
N LYS A 208 108.44 35.68 -54.81
CA LYS A 208 109.68 36.13 -54.15
C LYS A 208 110.91 35.37 -54.62
N THR A 209 110.79 34.07 -54.91
CA THR A 209 111.92 33.25 -55.38
C THR A 209 112.21 33.42 -56.87
N THR A 210 111.19 33.71 -57.68
CA THR A 210 111.28 33.60 -59.15
C THR A 210 111.06 34.92 -59.89
N GLY A 211 110.56 35.96 -59.20
CA GLY A 211 110.35 37.31 -59.75
C GLY A 211 109.17 37.46 -60.72
N SER A 212 108.37 36.40 -60.93
CA SER A 212 107.22 36.41 -61.84
C SER A 212 106.11 35.50 -61.28
N ILE A 213 104.87 35.99 -61.30
CA ILE A 213 103.68 35.24 -60.82
C ILE A 213 103.21 34.30 -61.94
N PRO A 214 102.81 33.04 -61.65
CA PRO A 214 102.15 32.18 -62.62
C PRO A 214 100.85 32.83 -63.10
N LYS A 215 100.73 33.11 -64.39
CA LYS A 215 99.44 33.48 -64.98
C LYS A 215 98.56 32.23 -64.93
N LEU A 216 97.54 32.23 -64.08
CA LEU A 216 96.45 31.26 -64.12
C LEU A 216 96.03 31.04 -65.58
N PRO A 217 95.87 29.78 -66.03
CA PRO A 217 95.26 29.54 -67.31
C PRO A 217 93.85 30.12 -67.24
N VAL A 218 93.60 31.13 -68.07
CA VAL A 218 92.24 31.58 -68.37
C VAL A 218 91.55 30.40 -69.04
N SER A 219 90.96 29.53 -68.23
CA SER A 219 89.94 28.60 -68.70
C SER A 219 88.71 29.44 -68.96
N ALA A 220 88.63 29.97 -70.17
CA ALA A 220 87.42 30.56 -70.72
C ALA A 220 86.34 29.47 -70.77
N LYS A 221 85.52 29.41 -69.70
CA LYS A 221 84.12 28.97 -69.64
C LYS A 221 83.71 28.75 -68.17
N GLY A 222 83.61 29.85 -67.43
CA GLY A 222 82.61 29.98 -66.38
C GLY A 222 81.62 31.03 -66.86
N PRO A 223 80.30 30.85 -66.69
CA PRO A 223 79.32 31.83 -67.15
C PRO A 223 79.60 33.18 -66.48
N SER A 224 79.51 34.26 -67.26
CA SER A 224 79.55 35.62 -66.72
C SER A 224 78.39 35.79 -65.73
N LEU A 225 78.54 36.65 -64.73
CA LEU A 225 77.45 36.96 -63.78
C LEU A 225 76.20 37.54 -64.48
N ASP A 226 76.33 38.02 -65.71
CA ASP A 226 75.23 38.44 -66.58
C ASP A 226 74.45 37.26 -67.22
N GLU A 227 74.92 36.01 -67.11
CA GLU A 227 74.30 34.80 -67.68
C GLU A 227 73.61 33.90 -66.63
N ILE A 228 73.61 34.27 -65.35
CA ILE A 228 72.87 33.55 -64.31
C ILE A 228 71.40 33.97 -64.38
N VAL A 229 70.61 33.24 -65.18
CA VAL A 229 69.15 33.28 -65.05
C VAL A 229 68.78 32.49 -63.79
N LEU A 230 68.35 33.20 -62.76
CA LEU A 230 67.67 32.56 -61.64
C LEU A 230 66.32 32.07 -62.15
N ASP A 231 66.16 30.75 -62.31
CA ASP A 231 64.85 30.11 -62.48
C ASP A 231 64.11 30.24 -61.15
N ILE A 232 63.53 31.41 -60.93
CA ILE A 232 62.54 31.64 -59.88
C ILE A 232 61.25 31.04 -60.40
N ASP A 233 61.02 29.77 -60.07
CA ASP A 233 59.72 29.14 -60.31
C ASP A 233 58.69 29.85 -59.43
N SER A 234 58.00 30.82 -60.01
CA SER A 234 57.05 31.70 -59.30
C SER A 234 55.91 30.91 -58.66
N LYS A 235 55.65 29.68 -59.15
CA LYS A 235 54.67 28.77 -58.57
C LYS A 235 55.02 28.30 -57.17
N ILE A 236 56.31 28.12 -56.88
CA ILE A 236 56.79 27.70 -55.55
C ILE A 236 56.59 28.84 -54.53
N PHE A 237 56.75 30.09 -54.98
CA PHE A 237 56.52 31.26 -54.14
C PHE A 237 55.03 31.48 -53.88
N ASP A 238 54.18 31.27 -54.89
CA ASP A 238 52.73 31.37 -54.73
C ASP A 238 52.17 30.25 -53.82
N GLU A 239 52.68 29.02 -53.92
CA GLU A 239 52.29 27.90 -53.04
C GLU A 239 52.73 28.10 -51.57
N PHE A 240 53.83 28.82 -51.33
CA PHE A 240 54.26 29.20 -49.98
C PHE A 240 53.38 30.27 -49.33
N LEU A 241 52.72 31.13 -50.12
CA LEU A 241 51.86 32.20 -49.63
C LEU A 241 50.40 31.77 -49.41
N GLU A 242 49.98 30.63 -49.96
CA GLU A 242 48.61 30.09 -49.80
C GLU A 242 48.44 29.13 -48.61
N ASN A 243 49.47 28.89 -47.79
CA ASN A 243 49.41 28.10 -46.54
C ASN A 243 49.55 28.94 -45.26
#